data_AF-A0A4U2EIH2-F1
#
_entry.id   AF-A0A4U2EIH2-F1
#
_cell.length_a   1.000
_cell.length_b   1.000
_cell.length_c   1.000
_cell.angle_alpha   90.00
_cell.angle_beta   90.00
_cell.angle_gamma   90.00
#
_symmetry.space_group_name_H-M   'P 1'
#
loop_
_entity.id
_entity.type
_entity.pdbx_description
1 polymer ?
#
loop_
_entity_poly.entity_id
_entity_poly.type
_entity_poly.pdbx_seq_one_letter_code
_entity_poly.pdbx_strand_id
1 'polypeptide(L)'
;MILSTLEALNKYGVWALLLGVLMLFGYLKLQHLLVQYNSKASQEVEIIKSKLNLVGSSYANQLEHIVNYYETLYRHYSLCQDVVNKDATELPSGEIIESKREYLEEIDDLVLSWHQITPRARLILPREATKHHEQLIQLFNRFDNLIKSDAPKHQEKLELIFTDIHFEKTKIENIFRNYLHTDKII
;
A
#
# COMPACT_ATOMS: atom_id res chain seq x y z
N MET A 1 34.62 8.41 -80.80
CA MET A 1 34.31 9.07 -79.50
C MET A 1 32.85 8.91 -79.06
N ILE A 2 31.87 8.91 -79.97
CA ILE A 2 30.44 8.72 -79.62
C ILE A 2 30.10 7.25 -79.32
N LEU A 3 30.71 6.28 -80.05
CA LEU A 3 30.52 4.85 -79.76
C LEU A 3 31.08 4.41 -78.39
N SER A 4 32.26 4.93 -78.02
CA SER A 4 32.94 4.60 -76.77
C SER A 4 32.25 5.19 -75.53
N THR A 5 31.56 6.32 -75.70
CA THR A 5 30.75 6.92 -74.63
C THR A 5 29.40 6.23 -74.49
N LEU A 6 28.82 5.73 -75.58
CA LEU A 6 27.58 4.94 -75.56
C LEU A 6 27.80 3.53 -74.94
N GLU A 7 28.91 2.86 -75.25
CA GLU A 7 29.30 1.59 -74.61
C GLU A 7 29.64 1.78 -73.13
N ALA A 8 30.31 2.87 -72.77
CA ALA A 8 30.54 3.24 -71.38
C ALA A 8 29.21 3.50 -70.66
N LEU A 9 28.27 4.24 -71.26
CA LEU A 9 26.96 4.50 -70.67
C LEU A 9 26.14 3.21 -70.48
N ASN A 10 26.21 2.27 -71.43
CA ASN A 10 25.51 0.99 -71.34
C ASN A 10 26.16 0.07 -70.29
N LYS A 11 27.50 0.04 -70.23
CA LYS A 11 28.25 -0.78 -69.27
C LYS A 11 28.14 -0.23 -67.84
N TYR A 12 28.37 1.06 -67.63
CA TYR A 12 28.31 1.71 -66.32
C TYR A 12 26.86 2.01 -65.87
N GLY A 13 25.92 2.20 -66.80
CA GLY A 13 24.51 2.41 -66.50
C GLY A 13 23.86 1.16 -65.90
N VAL A 14 24.18 -0.03 -66.42
CA VAL A 14 23.72 -1.30 -65.83
C VAL A 14 24.28 -1.51 -64.42
N TRP A 15 25.57 -1.20 -64.20
CA TRP A 15 26.18 -1.25 -62.87
C TRP A 15 25.58 -0.22 -61.90
N ALA A 16 25.27 1.00 -62.36
CA ALA A 16 24.60 2.01 -61.56
C ALA A 16 23.17 1.59 -61.16
N LEU A 17 22.43 0.95 -62.07
CA LEU A 17 21.10 0.41 -61.81
C LEU A 17 21.15 -0.73 -60.79
N LEU A 18 22.11 -1.65 -60.92
CA LEU A 18 22.33 -2.74 -59.95
C LEU A 18 22.71 -2.20 -58.57
N LEU A 19 23.63 -1.23 -58.50
CA LEU A 19 24.02 -0.59 -57.24
C LEU A 19 22.85 0.17 -56.61
N GLY A 20 22.04 0.87 -57.41
CA GLY A 20 20.83 1.55 -56.96
C GLY A 20 19.79 0.60 -56.38
N VAL A 21 19.54 -0.54 -57.05
CA VAL A 21 18.62 -1.58 -56.55
C VAL A 21 19.15 -2.22 -55.26
N LEU A 22 20.46 -2.46 -55.18
CA LEU A 22 21.09 -3.07 -54.00
C LEU A 22 21.07 -2.11 -52.79
N MET A 23 21.31 -0.82 -53.02
CA MET A 23 21.16 0.25 -52.02
C MET A 23 19.70 0.39 -51.56
N LEU A 24 18.74 0.37 -52.48
CA LEU A 24 17.32 0.45 -52.17
C LEU A 24 16.85 -0.77 -51.35
N PHE A 25 17.29 -1.97 -51.72
CA PHE A 25 16.99 -3.19 -50.97
C PHE A 25 17.62 -3.18 -49.57
N GLY A 26 18.85 -2.70 -49.45
CA GLY A 26 19.53 -2.48 -48.17
C GLY A 26 18.78 -1.49 -47.29
N TYR A 27 18.36 -0.35 -47.86
CA TYR A 27 17.57 0.67 -47.17
C TYR A 27 16.23 0.14 -46.66
N LEU A 28 15.48 -0.59 -47.50
CA LEU A 28 14.20 -1.18 -47.12
C LEU A 28 14.36 -2.23 -46.01
N LYS A 29 15.39 -3.09 -46.07
CA LYS A 29 15.68 -4.04 -45.00
C LYS A 29 16.07 -3.33 -43.69
N LEU A 30 16.88 -2.29 -43.76
CA LEU A 30 17.29 -1.51 -42.59
C LEU A 30 16.09 -0.84 -41.94
N GLN A 31 15.20 -0.21 -42.73
CA GLN A 31 13.95 0.35 -42.24
C GLN A 31 13.08 -0.71 -41.58
N HIS A 32 12.93 -1.88 -42.20
CA HIS A 32 12.12 -2.94 -41.63
C HIS A 32 12.68 -3.46 -40.30
N LEU A 33 14.00 -3.63 -40.20
CA LEU A 33 14.68 -4.00 -38.96
C LEU A 33 14.48 -2.91 -37.90
N LEU A 34 14.69 -1.63 -38.23
CA LEU A 34 14.49 -0.51 -37.30
C LEU A 34 13.04 -0.45 -36.78
N VAL A 35 12.05 -0.67 -37.64
CA VAL A 35 10.63 -0.72 -37.24
C VAL A 35 10.37 -1.92 -36.33
N GLN A 36 10.92 -3.10 -36.63
CA GLN A 36 10.79 -4.29 -35.77
C GLN A 36 11.44 -4.10 -34.40
N TYR A 37 12.65 -3.52 -34.34
CA TYR A 37 13.33 -3.21 -33.09
C TYR A 37 12.56 -2.17 -32.27
N ASN A 38 12.08 -1.10 -32.91
CA ASN A 38 11.30 -0.07 -32.23
C ASN A 38 9.94 -0.59 -31.74
N SER A 39 9.30 -1.46 -32.52
CA SER A 39 8.07 -2.17 -32.12
C SER A 39 8.31 -3.05 -30.89
N LYS A 40 9.37 -3.86 -30.88
CA LYS A 40 9.73 -4.70 -29.73
C LYS A 40 10.06 -3.86 -28.50
N ALA A 41 10.87 -2.82 -28.65
CA ALA A 41 11.21 -1.91 -27.56
C ALA A 41 9.96 -1.21 -27.00
N SER A 42 9.05 -0.76 -27.86
CA SER A 42 7.78 -0.14 -27.44
C SER A 42 6.90 -1.12 -26.68
N GLN A 43 6.83 -2.37 -27.14
CA GLN A 43 6.08 -3.43 -26.46
C GLN A 43 6.67 -3.78 -25.10
N GLU A 44 8.01 -3.86 -24.98
CA GLU A 44 8.67 -4.07 -23.69
C GLU A 44 8.44 -2.89 -22.73
N VAL A 45 8.50 -1.65 -23.22
CA VAL A 45 8.18 -0.45 -22.42
C VAL A 45 6.73 -0.48 -21.94
N GLU A 46 5.79 -0.89 -22.78
CA GLU A 46 4.38 -1.03 -22.40
C GLU A 46 4.17 -2.14 -21.36
N ILE A 47 4.86 -3.27 -21.49
CA ILE A 47 4.86 -4.34 -20.50
C ILE A 47 5.45 -3.86 -19.17
N ILE A 48 6.56 -3.12 -19.20
CA ILE A 48 7.16 -2.56 -17.99
C ILE A 48 6.22 -1.55 -17.34
N LYS A 49 5.63 -0.64 -18.12
CA LYS A 49 4.67 0.36 -17.64
C LYS A 49 3.43 -0.28 -17.03
N SER A 50 2.85 -1.29 -17.67
CA SER A 50 1.69 -2.01 -17.15
C SER A 50 2.02 -2.76 -15.87
N LYS A 51 3.17 -3.44 -15.79
CA LYS A 51 3.65 -4.08 -14.55
C LYS A 51 3.85 -3.06 -13.44
N LEU A 52 4.48 -1.92 -13.73
CA LEU A 52 4.72 -0.86 -12.75
C LEU A 52 3.40 -0.28 -12.23
N ASN A 53 2.44 -0.03 -13.11
CA ASN A 53 1.11 0.42 -12.72
C ASN A 53 0.38 -0.61 -11.84
N LEU A 54 0.47 -1.89 -12.19
CA LEU A 54 -0.15 -2.96 -11.43
C LEU A 54 0.47 -3.08 -10.03
N VAL A 55 1.81 -3.06 -9.94
CA VAL A 55 2.54 -3.05 -8.68
C VAL A 55 2.20 -1.80 -7.85
N GLY A 56 2.20 -0.62 -8.47
CA GLY A 56 1.84 0.63 -7.80
C GLY A 56 0.42 0.63 -7.24
N SER A 57 -0.56 0.17 -8.03
CA SER A 57 -1.95 0.07 -7.58
C SER A 57 -2.13 -0.97 -6.46
N SER A 58 -1.45 -2.11 -6.54
CA SER A 58 -1.49 -3.15 -5.51
C SER A 58 -0.88 -2.67 -4.21
N TYR A 59 0.25 -1.97 -4.29
CA TYR A 59 0.92 -1.40 -3.11
C TYR A 59 0.09 -0.29 -2.47
N ALA A 60 -0.49 0.62 -3.28
CA ALA A 60 -1.35 1.69 -2.78
C ALA A 60 -2.58 1.12 -2.03
N ASN A 61 -3.24 0.12 -2.60
CA ASN A 61 -4.37 -0.55 -1.94
C ASN A 61 -3.94 -1.27 -0.66
N GLN A 62 -2.78 -1.92 -0.65
CA GLN A 62 -2.25 -2.58 0.55
C GLN A 62 -1.96 -1.57 1.66
N LEU A 63 -1.37 -0.43 1.31
CA LEU A 63 -1.09 0.67 2.25
C LEU A 63 -2.39 1.22 2.84
N GLU A 64 -3.40 1.47 2.01
CA GLU A 64 -4.72 1.93 2.46
C GLU A 64 -5.32 0.98 3.50
N HIS A 65 -5.22 -0.33 3.28
CA HIS A 65 -5.71 -1.32 4.24
C HIS A 65 -4.93 -1.33 5.56
N ILE A 66 -3.60 -1.14 5.52
CA ILE A 66 -2.77 -1.03 6.73
C ILE A 66 -3.12 0.25 7.50
N VAL A 67 -3.34 1.36 6.80
CA VAL A 67 -3.74 2.65 7.39
C VAL A 67 -5.11 2.52 8.05
N ASN A 68 -6.12 2.00 7.34
CA ASN A 68 -7.47 1.80 7.89
C ASN A 68 -7.47 0.89 9.14
N TYR A 69 -6.65 -0.16 9.11
CA TYR A 69 -6.44 -1.01 10.29
C TYR A 69 -5.87 -0.22 11.46
N TYR A 70 -4.83 0.58 11.21
CA TYR A 70 -4.16 1.36 12.24
C TYR A 70 -5.06 2.48 12.79
N GLU A 71 -5.86 3.14 11.95
CA GLU A 71 -6.86 4.13 12.37
C GLU A 71 -7.88 3.52 13.34
N THR A 72 -8.39 2.33 13.03
CA THR A 72 -9.33 1.60 13.91
C THR A 72 -8.68 1.23 15.23
N LEU A 73 -7.43 0.77 15.17
CA LEU A 73 -6.63 0.46 16.35
C LEU A 73 -6.42 1.69 17.23
N TYR A 74 -6.04 2.81 16.64
CA TYR A 74 -5.76 4.04 17.35
C TYR A 74 -7.04 4.64 17.96
N ARG A 75 -8.17 4.58 17.26
CA ARG A 75 -9.46 5.01 17.80
C ARG A 75 -9.85 4.21 19.05
N HIS A 76 -9.72 2.87 19.01
CA HIS A 76 -9.97 2.04 20.19
C HIS A 76 -9.02 2.41 21.34
N TYR A 77 -7.73 2.55 21.02
CA TYR A 77 -6.71 2.92 21.99
C TYR A 77 -7.03 4.25 22.67
N SER A 78 -7.45 5.28 21.91
CA SER A 78 -7.82 6.59 22.45
C SER A 78 -9.00 6.49 23.42
N LEU A 79 -10.05 5.75 23.07
CA LEU A 79 -11.19 5.54 23.96
C LEU A 79 -10.76 4.88 25.28
N CYS A 80 -9.91 3.84 25.22
CA CYS A 80 -9.35 3.24 26.44
C CYS A 80 -8.48 4.24 27.23
N GLN A 81 -7.69 5.07 26.53
CA GLN A 81 -6.83 6.08 27.14
C GLN A 81 -7.63 7.15 27.88
N ASP A 82 -8.72 7.61 27.28
CA ASP A 82 -9.59 8.64 27.86
C ASP A 82 -10.25 8.09 29.12
N VAL A 83 -10.77 6.86 29.09
CA VAL A 83 -11.34 6.21 30.29
C VAL A 83 -10.34 6.07 31.44
N VAL A 84 -9.06 5.80 31.14
CA VAL A 84 -8.04 5.61 32.18
C VAL A 84 -7.52 6.93 32.73
N ASN A 85 -7.31 7.93 31.88
CA ASN A 85 -6.59 9.14 32.24
C ASN A 85 -7.48 10.37 32.48
N LYS A 86 -8.74 10.33 32.05
CA LYS A 86 -9.69 11.43 32.16
C LYS A 86 -10.99 10.91 32.75
N ASP A 87 -11.41 11.46 33.88
CA ASP A 87 -12.73 11.15 34.42
C ASP A 87 -13.84 11.70 33.50
N ALA A 88 -13.61 12.88 32.91
CA ALA A 88 -14.53 13.52 31.97
C ALA A 88 -13.80 14.47 31.00
N THR A 89 -14.42 14.71 29.84
CA THR A 89 -13.99 15.69 28.85
C THR A 89 -15.00 16.83 28.77
N GLU A 90 -14.52 18.08 28.84
CA GLU A 90 -15.34 19.28 28.62
C GLU A 90 -15.31 19.66 27.14
N LEU A 91 -16.48 19.69 26.51
CA LEU A 91 -16.64 20.13 25.12
C LEU A 91 -16.56 21.67 25.01
N PRO A 92 -16.24 22.22 23.83
CA PRO A 92 -16.28 23.67 23.59
C PRO A 92 -17.65 24.33 23.85
N SER A 93 -18.72 23.53 23.89
CA SER A 93 -20.08 23.92 24.27
C SER A 93 -20.28 24.11 25.78
N GLY A 94 -19.31 23.71 26.60
CA GLY A 94 -19.40 23.65 28.07
C GLY A 94 -20.07 22.38 28.60
N GLU A 95 -20.38 21.41 27.73
CA GLU A 95 -20.93 20.11 28.15
C GLU A 95 -19.81 19.19 28.66
N ILE A 96 -20.01 18.60 29.84
CA ILE A 96 -19.09 17.63 30.44
C ILE A 96 -19.58 16.24 30.11
N ILE A 97 -18.77 15.47 29.39
CA ILE A 97 -19.05 14.08 29.03
C ILE A 97 -18.12 13.20 29.87
N GLU A 98 -18.72 12.31 30.67
CA GLU A 98 -17.96 11.29 31.40
C GLU A 98 -17.32 10.29 30.42
N SER A 99 -16.01 10.10 30.49
CA SER A 99 -15.26 9.29 29.52
C SER A 99 -15.73 7.83 29.50
N LYS A 100 -16.19 7.31 30.65
CA LYS A 100 -16.79 5.97 30.73
C LYS A 100 -18.10 5.87 29.94
N ARG A 101 -18.95 6.91 29.99
CA ARG A 101 -20.21 6.95 29.25
C ARG A 101 -19.94 7.01 27.75
N GLU A 102 -19.03 7.89 27.34
CA GLU A 102 -18.58 8.01 25.93
C GLU A 102 -18.05 6.68 25.40
N TYR A 103 -17.19 6.00 26.16
CA TYR A 103 -16.70 4.68 25.80
C TYR A 103 -17.84 3.68 25.57
N LEU A 104 -18.81 3.61 26.50
CA LEU A 104 -19.94 2.67 26.40
C LEU A 104 -20.87 2.98 25.22
N GLU A 105 -21.00 4.25 24.83
CA GLU A 105 -21.77 4.68 23.66
C GLU A 105 -21.06 4.35 22.34
N GLU A 106 -19.73 4.43 22.30
CA GLU A 106 -18.95 4.23 21.06
C GLU A 106 -18.46 2.79 20.83
N ILE A 107 -18.32 1.99 21.87
CA ILE A 107 -17.62 0.70 21.78
C ILE A 107 -18.30 -0.29 20.83
N ASP A 108 -19.63 -0.27 20.74
CA ASP A 108 -20.39 -1.20 19.90
C ASP A 108 -20.14 -0.93 18.40
N ASP A 109 -20.15 0.34 17.98
CA ASP A 109 -19.81 0.76 16.62
C ASP A 109 -18.35 0.40 16.27
N LEU A 110 -17.48 0.52 17.25
CA LEU A 110 -16.07 0.18 17.09
C LEU A 110 -15.86 -1.34 16.97
N VAL A 111 -16.62 -2.16 17.72
CA VAL A 111 -16.63 -3.62 17.58
C VAL A 111 -17.13 -4.03 16.18
N LEU A 112 -18.16 -3.37 15.65
CA LEU A 112 -18.61 -3.59 14.27
C LEU A 112 -17.51 -3.27 13.26
N SER A 113 -16.78 -2.16 13.47
CA SER A 113 -15.65 -1.77 12.63
C SER A 113 -14.54 -2.84 12.66
N TRP A 114 -14.21 -3.35 13.84
CA TRP A 114 -13.28 -4.47 13.98
C TRP A 114 -13.73 -5.71 13.24
N HIS A 115 -15.02 -6.08 13.30
CA HIS A 115 -15.54 -7.24 12.59
C HIS A 115 -15.39 -7.14 11.07
N GLN A 116 -15.55 -5.93 10.51
CA GLN A 116 -15.38 -5.69 9.08
C GLN A 116 -13.90 -5.77 8.65
N ILE A 117 -12.99 -5.27 9.49
CA ILE A 117 -11.58 -5.13 9.14
C ILE A 117 -10.77 -6.40 9.46
N THR A 118 -11.08 -7.12 10.53
CA THR A 118 -10.30 -8.27 11.04
C THR A 118 -10.02 -9.34 9.99
N PRO A 119 -10.97 -9.78 9.15
CA PRO A 119 -10.70 -10.80 8.14
C PRO A 119 -9.63 -10.35 7.13
N ARG A 120 -9.67 -9.07 6.74
CA ARG A 120 -8.72 -8.48 5.79
C ARG A 120 -7.37 -8.22 6.48
N ALA A 121 -7.38 -7.71 7.70
CA ALA A 121 -6.17 -7.48 8.49
C ALA A 121 -5.35 -8.77 8.65
N ARG A 122 -5.99 -9.91 8.92
CA ARG A 122 -5.29 -11.21 9.02
C ARG A 122 -4.52 -11.62 7.76
N LEU A 123 -4.94 -11.13 6.58
CA LEU A 123 -4.30 -11.44 5.30
C LEU A 123 -3.23 -10.42 4.91
N ILE A 124 -3.45 -9.15 5.28
CA ILE A 124 -2.67 -8.02 4.79
C ILE A 124 -1.54 -7.64 5.74
N LEU A 125 -1.74 -7.86 7.04
CA LEU A 125 -0.76 -7.52 8.04
C LEU A 125 0.48 -8.42 7.92
N PRO A 126 1.69 -7.86 8.14
CA PRO A 126 2.88 -8.66 8.33
C PRO A 126 2.64 -9.71 9.41
N ARG A 127 3.13 -10.93 9.18
CA ARG A 127 2.91 -12.08 10.07
C ARG A 127 3.27 -11.79 11.54
N GLU A 128 4.28 -10.96 11.76
CA GLU A 128 4.70 -10.53 13.11
C GLU A 128 3.64 -9.64 13.78
N ALA A 129 3.04 -8.71 13.02
CA ALA A 129 1.98 -7.82 13.52
C ALA A 129 0.69 -8.60 13.85
N THR A 130 0.39 -9.69 13.14
CA THR A 130 -0.81 -10.51 13.40
C THR A 130 -0.81 -11.11 14.80
N LYS A 131 0.35 -11.52 15.33
CA LYS A 131 0.46 -12.05 16.70
C LYS A 131 0.11 -11.01 17.74
N HIS A 132 0.67 -9.80 17.59
CA HIS A 132 0.40 -8.68 18.46
C HIS A 132 -1.06 -8.21 18.34
N HIS A 133 -1.65 -8.25 17.14
CA HIS A 133 -3.08 -7.98 16.94
C HIS A 133 -3.97 -8.92 17.75
N GLU A 134 -3.70 -10.23 17.73
CA GLU A 134 -4.50 -11.19 18.50
C GLU A 134 -4.41 -10.93 20.01
N GLN A 135 -3.21 -10.59 20.52
CA GLN A 135 -3.02 -10.21 21.92
C GLN A 135 -3.77 -8.92 22.26
N LEU A 136 -3.71 -7.92 21.38
CA LEU A 136 -4.39 -6.64 21.53
C LEU A 136 -5.91 -6.81 21.59
N ILE A 137 -6.50 -7.66 20.75
CA ILE A 137 -7.95 -7.96 20.80
C ILE A 137 -8.34 -8.61 22.13
N GLN A 138 -7.52 -9.51 22.66
CA GLN A 138 -7.77 -10.11 23.98
C GLN A 138 -7.71 -9.07 25.10
N LEU A 139 -6.73 -8.15 25.04
CA LEU A 139 -6.60 -7.07 26.01
C LEU A 139 -7.78 -6.10 25.93
N PHE A 140 -8.22 -5.73 24.74
CA PHE A 140 -9.43 -4.91 24.55
C PHE A 140 -10.68 -5.58 25.11
N ASN A 141 -10.89 -6.87 24.85
CA ASN A 141 -12.02 -7.59 25.43
C ASN A 141 -11.95 -7.64 26.95
N ARG A 142 -10.75 -7.79 27.53
CA ARG A 142 -10.57 -7.73 28.99
C ARG A 142 -10.86 -6.33 29.55
N PHE A 143 -10.44 -5.29 28.84
CA PHE A 143 -10.73 -3.91 29.19
C PHE A 143 -12.24 -3.64 29.16
N ASP A 144 -12.91 -4.01 28.06
CA ASP A 144 -14.36 -3.85 27.88
C ASP A 144 -15.16 -4.56 28.98
N ASN A 145 -14.81 -5.81 29.29
CA ASN A 145 -15.45 -6.56 30.36
C ASN A 145 -15.32 -5.91 31.74
N LEU A 146 -14.21 -5.21 32.02
CA LEU A 146 -14.02 -4.50 33.28
C LEU A 146 -14.75 -3.16 33.32
N ILE A 147 -14.88 -2.47 32.18
CA ILE A 147 -15.66 -1.23 32.11
C ILE A 147 -17.15 -1.51 32.27
N LYS A 148 -17.63 -2.60 31.66
CA LYS A 148 -19.02 -3.06 31.74
C LYS A 148 -19.38 -3.69 33.08
N SER A 149 -18.43 -4.00 33.96
CA SER A 149 -18.74 -4.54 35.28
C SER A 149 -19.10 -3.43 36.28
N ASP A 150 -20.12 -3.67 37.11
CA ASP A 150 -20.57 -2.74 38.16
C ASP A 150 -19.75 -2.83 39.46
N ALA A 151 -18.59 -3.49 39.42
CA ALA A 151 -17.82 -3.77 40.63
C ALA A 151 -16.96 -2.56 41.06
N PRO A 152 -17.00 -2.15 42.34
CA PRO A 152 -16.25 -1.01 42.83
C PRO A 152 -14.75 -1.36 42.94
N LYS A 153 -13.88 -0.46 42.41
CA LYS A 153 -12.40 -0.53 42.36
C LYS A 153 -11.81 -1.36 41.22
N HIS A 154 -11.89 -0.86 39.99
CA HIS A 154 -11.19 -1.44 38.83
C HIS A 154 -10.07 -0.56 38.26
N GLN A 155 -9.84 0.65 38.80
CA GLN A 155 -8.88 1.61 38.22
C GLN A 155 -7.46 1.04 38.05
N GLU A 156 -6.86 0.48 39.11
CA GLU A 156 -5.52 -0.13 39.02
C GLU A 156 -5.46 -1.28 37.98
N LYS A 157 -6.54 -2.04 37.83
CA LYS A 157 -6.61 -3.13 36.84
C LYS A 157 -6.76 -2.60 35.42
N LEU A 158 -7.53 -1.52 35.24
CA LEU A 158 -7.69 -0.84 33.95
C LEU A 158 -6.38 -0.20 33.50
N GLU A 159 -5.65 0.45 34.41
CA GLU A 159 -4.32 1.01 34.17
C GLU A 159 -3.32 -0.07 33.74
N LEU A 160 -3.30 -1.22 34.43
CA LEU A 160 -2.44 -2.34 34.07
C LEU A 160 -2.77 -2.88 32.66
N ILE A 161 -4.04 -3.13 32.37
CA ILE A 161 -4.46 -3.61 31.05
C ILE A 161 -4.16 -2.57 29.97
N PHE A 162 -4.37 -1.28 30.25
CA PHE A 162 -4.05 -0.22 29.31
C PHE A 162 -2.55 -0.10 29.04
N THR A 163 -1.71 -0.34 30.05
CA THR A 163 -0.26 -0.42 29.88
C THR A 163 0.11 -1.55 28.91
N ASP A 164 -0.51 -2.72 29.07
CA ASP A 164 -0.31 -3.85 28.16
C ASP A 164 -0.81 -3.51 26.73
N ILE A 165 -1.97 -2.85 26.60
CA ILE A 165 -2.49 -2.38 25.31
C ILE A 165 -1.48 -1.42 24.65
N HIS A 166 -0.96 -0.45 25.40
CA HIS A 166 0.01 0.51 24.89
C HIS A 166 1.30 -0.18 24.42
N PHE A 167 1.77 -1.18 25.16
CA PHE A 167 2.94 -1.98 24.78
C PHE A 167 2.72 -2.70 23.44
N GLU A 168 1.62 -3.43 23.30
CA GLU A 168 1.27 -4.16 22.08
C GLU A 168 1.05 -3.22 20.88
N LYS A 169 0.36 -2.09 21.10
CA LYS A 169 0.18 -1.02 20.11
C LYS A 169 1.54 -0.53 19.57
N THR A 170 2.49 -0.29 20.47
CA THR A 170 3.83 0.19 20.13
C THR A 170 4.63 -0.86 19.36
N LYS A 171 4.46 -2.15 19.68
CA LYS A 171 5.07 -3.24 18.88
C LYS A 171 4.53 -3.26 17.45
N ILE A 172 3.21 -3.17 17.28
CA ILE A 172 2.57 -3.10 15.96
C ILE A 172 3.08 -1.90 15.16
N GLU A 173 3.15 -0.71 15.77
CA GLU A 173 3.67 0.50 15.11
C GLU A 173 5.11 0.35 14.64
N ASN A 174 5.98 -0.23 15.47
CA ASN A 174 7.37 -0.47 15.08
C ASN A 174 7.46 -1.47 13.92
N ILE A 175 6.63 -2.52 13.93
CA ILE A 175 6.56 -3.48 12.83
C ILE A 175 6.08 -2.78 11.55
N PHE A 176 5.05 -1.94 11.61
CA PHE A 176 4.58 -1.19 10.44
C PHE A 176 5.60 -0.19 9.93
N ARG A 177 6.26 0.57 10.82
CA ARG A 177 7.35 1.46 10.43
C ARG A 177 8.44 0.67 9.73
N ASN A 178 8.90 -0.43 10.30
CA ASN A 178 9.93 -1.26 9.68
C ASN A 178 9.45 -1.83 8.35
N TYR A 179 8.25 -2.38 8.29
CA TYR A 179 7.67 -2.97 7.07
C TYR A 179 7.57 -1.93 5.94
N LEU A 180 6.98 -0.77 6.24
CA LEU A 180 6.78 0.31 5.27
C LEU A 180 8.08 1.03 4.89
N HIS A 181 9.10 1.04 5.76
CA HIS A 181 10.42 1.60 5.44
C HIS A 181 11.36 0.59 4.77
N THR A 182 11.20 -0.72 5.01
CA THR A 182 12.07 -1.79 4.48
C THR A 182 11.61 -2.27 3.10
N ASP A 183 10.32 -2.17 2.81
CA ASP A 183 9.83 -2.20 1.43
C ASP A 183 10.31 -0.93 0.74
N LYS A 184 11.58 -0.99 0.30
CA LYS A 184 12.25 0.02 -0.50
C LYS A 184 11.24 0.54 -1.51
N ILE A 185 10.92 1.83 -1.36
CA ILE A 185 10.51 2.71 -2.44
C ILE A 185 11.30 2.24 -3.67
N ILE A 186 10.54 1.70 -4.64
CA ILE A 186 11.00 1.13 -5.91
C ILE A 186 12.17 1.92 -6.49
#